data_AF-A0ABD2W735-F1
#
_entry.id   AF-A0ABD2W735-F1
#
_cell.length_a   1.000
_cell.length_b   1.000
_cell.length_c   1.000
_cell.angle_alpha   90.00
_cell.angle_beta   90.00
_cell.angle_gamma   90.00
#
_symmetry.space_group_name_H-M   'P 1'
#
loop_
_entity.id
_entity.type
_entity.pdbx_description
1 polymer ?
#
loop_
_entity_poly.entity_id
_entity_poly.type
_entity_poly.pdbx_seq_one_letter_code
_entity_poly.pdbx_strand_id
1 'polypeptide(L)'
;MNKGVENISTLKSALGDTASTSTLRHTTAIEIKDLDERATKAGIREALCTQLGHADLELDVVRSLRKAYAGILTAVVALPDEVVAQAIKLGNIRIGWVSCRIRCICGRAEQLRFFRCWSPGHIAARCKGPDRTGPCYCCAKEVHQAKDCKAPPTCVFCRGQGSDDHTSGGPRCLRAGETL
;
A
#
# COMPACT_ATOMS: atom_id res chain seq x y z
N MET A 1 -18.06 -15.83 -23.74
CA MET A 1 -17.16 -15.89 -24.92
C MET A 1 -16.02 -14.93 -24.67
N ASN A 2 -14.88 -15.46 -24.21
CA ASN A 2 -13.80 -14.70 -23.57
C ASN A 2 -12.75 -14.27 -24.61
N LYS A 3 -12.94 -13.08 -25.21
CA LYS A 3 -12.01 -12.47 -26.18
C LYS A 3 -10.58 -12.23 -25.64
N GLY A 4 -10.36 -12.38 -24.34
CA GLY A 4 -9.04 -12.20 -23.72
C GLY A 4 -8.08 -13.39 -23.91
N VAL A 5 -8.58 -14.61 -24.13
CA VAL A 5 -7.74 -15.81 -24.24
C VAL A 5 -7.17 -15.97 -25.65
N GLU A 6 -7.93 -15.56 -26.68
CA GLU A 6 -7.53 -15.69 -28.09
C GLU A 6 -6.33 -14.80 -28.44
N ASN A 7 -6.17 -13.64 -27.78
CA ASN A 7 -5.05 -12.72 -28.08
C ASN A 7 -3.71 -13.19 -27.50
N ILE A 8 -3.70 -14.03 -26.46
CA ILE A 8 -2.45 -14.49 -25.82
C ILE A 8 -1.72 -15.47 -26.74
N SER A 9 -2.44 -16.35 -27.43
CA SER A 9 -1.84 -17.29 -28.38
C SER A 9 -1.29 -16.58 -29.63
N THR A 10 -1.94 -15.50 -30.08
CA THR A 10 -1.45 -14.68 -31.20
C THR A 10 -0.25 -13.81 -30.83
N LEU A 11 -0.18 -13.35 -29.57
CA LEU A 11 0.96 -12.56 -29.09
C LEU A 11 2.20 -13.44 -28.83
N LYS A 12 2.02 -14.66 -28.33
CA LYS A 12 3.14 -15.61 -28.18
C LYS A 12 3.76 -16.02 -29.52
N SER A 13 2.95 -16.17 -30.56
CA SER A 13 3.47 -16.48 -31.90
C SER A 13 4.20 -15.30 -32.56
N ALA A 14 3.88 -14.06 -32.17
CA ALA A 14 4.52 -12.85 -32.70
C ALA A 14 5.81 -12.43 -31.96
N LEU A 15 5.97 -12.78 -30.68
CA LEU A 15 7.06 -12.30 -29.81
C LEU A 15 8.15 -13.34 -29.50
N GLY A 16 7.99 -14.60 -29.92
CA GLY A 16 8.95 -15.68 -29.67
C GLY A 16 9.19 -15.99 -28.18
N ASP A 17 10.22 -16.78 -27.88
CA ASP A 17 10.57 -17.25 -26.51
C ASP A 17 11.06 -16.15 -25.55
N THR A 18 11.17 -14.91 -26.02
CA THR A 18 11.79 -13.80 -25.28
C THR A 18 10.82 -12.98 -24.44
N ALA A 19 9.51 -13.15 -24.57
CA ALA A 19 8.53 -12.32 -23.87
C ALA A 19 7.46 -13.14 -23.15
N SER A 20 7.38 -12.95 -21.83
CA SER A 20 6.29 -13.47 -21.02
C SER A 20 5.07 -12.57 -21.19
N THR A 21 4.02 -13.11 -21.83
CA THR A 21 2.77 -12.39 -22.08
C THR A 21 1.83 -12.59 -20.91
N SER A 22 1.68 -11.57 -20.05
CA SER A 22 0.67 -11.56 -18.98
C SER A 22 -0.52 -10.67 -19.39
N THR A 23 -1.73 -11.08 -19.04
CA THR A 23 -2.92 -10.26 -19.27
C THR A 23 -2.84 -9.00 -18.41
N LEU A 24 -3.07 -7.82 -19.00
CA LEU A 24 -3.24 -6.58 -18.24
C LEU A 24 -4.46 -6.73 -17.31
N ARG A 25 -4.19 -6.93 -16.02
CA ARG A 25 -5.19 -6.99 -14.95
C ARG A 25 -4.90 -5.86 -13.97
N HIS A 26 -5.94 -5.35 -13.31
CA HIS A 26 -5.73 -4.47 -12.18
C HIS A 26 -4.97 -5.23 -11.10
N THR A 27 -3.80 -4.72 -10.75
CA THR A 27 -2.93 -5.28 -9.71
C THR A 27 -2.96 -4.39 -8.48
N THR A 28 -3.25 -4.98 -7.33
CA THR A 28 -3.17 -4.33 -6.03
C THR A 28 -1.95 -4.84 -5.26
N ALA A 29 -1.27 -3.92 -4.56
CA ALA A 29 -0.14 -4.26 -3.73
C ALA A 29 -0.57 -4.68 -2.31
N ILE A 30 -0.02 -5.80 -1.83
CA ILE A 30 -0.15 -6.31 -0.46
C ILE A 30 1.22 -6.32 0.23
N GLU A 31 1.20 -6.19 1.55
CA GLU A 31 2.35 -6.30 2.43
C GLU A 31 2.26 -7.61 3.21
N ILE A 32 3.30 -8.43 3.13
CA ILE A 32 3.44 -9.67 3.90
C ILE A 32 4.48 -9.41 5.00
N LYS A 33 4.06 -9.57 6.25
CA LYS A 33 4.89 -9.36 7.45
C LYS A 33 5.25 -10.68 8.10
N ASP A 34 6.23 -10.61 9.00
CA ASP A 34 6.69 -11.74 9.83
C ASP A 34 7.37 -12.84 9.00
N LEU A 35 8.05 -12.45 7.91
CA LEU A 35 8.85 -13.37 7.11
C LEU A 35 10.18 -13.67 7.82
N ASP A 36 10.65 -14.90 7.71
CA ASP A 36 11.96 -15.32 8.19
C ASP A 36 13.10 -14.64 7.39
N GLU A 37 14.29 -14.49 7.99
CA GLU A 37 15.46 -13.90 7.32
C GLU A 37 15.90 -14.69 6.08
N ARG A 38 15.59 -15.99 6.02
CA ARG A 38 15.91 -16.85 4.88
C ARG A 38 14.85 -16.83 3.78
N ALA A 39 13.79 -16.02 3.92
CA ALA A 39 12.73 -15.97 2.92
C ALA A 39 13.24 -15.38 1.59
N THR A 40 13.12 -16.15 0.51
CA THR A 40 13.50 -15.76 -0.85
C THR A 40 12.26 -15.39 -1.68
N LYS A 41 12.45 -14.58 -2.73
CA LYS A 41 11.36 -14.25 -3.68
C LYS A 41 10.71 -15.50 -4.26
N ALA A 42 11.51 -16.52 -4.57
CA ALA A 42 11.03 -17.79 -5.12
C ALA A 42 10.12 -18.55 -4.14
N GLY A 43 10.52 -18.64 -2.85
CA GLY A 43 9.71 -19.31 -1.83
C GLY A 43 8.39 -18.59 -1.52
N ILE A 44 8.39 -17.25 -1.58
CA ILE A 44 7.16 -16.46 -1.44
C ILE A 44 6.21 -16.74 -2.61
N ARG A 45 6.73 -16.75 -3.85
CA ARG A 45 5.94 -17.08 -5.04
C ARG A 45 5.33 -18.48 -4.93
N GLU A 46 6.13 -19.48 -4.58
CA GLU A 46 5.67 -20.87 -4.47
C GLU A 46 4.57 -21.04 -3.41
N ALA A 47 4.71 -20.37 -2.27
CA ALA A 47 3.67 -20.36 -1.23
C ALA A 47 2.37 -19.72 -1.74
N LEU A 48 2.47 -18.61 -2.49
CA LEU A 48 1.31 -17.96 -3.10
C LEU A 48 0.63 -18.87 -4.13
N CYS A 49 1.39 -19.52 -5.02
CA CYS A 49 0.84 -20.43 -6.02
C CYS A 49 0.14 -21.62 -5.36
N THR A 50 0.76 -22.23 -4.34
CA THR A 50 0.23 -23.42 -3.67
C THR A 50 -1.03 -23.13 -2.85
N GLN A 51 -1.06 -22.01 -2.10
CA GLN A 51 -2.17 -21.71 -1.19
C GLN A 51 -3.31 -20.93 -1.84
N LEU A 52 -3.03 -20.14 -2.87
CA LEU A 52 -4.05 -19.35 -3.58
C LEU A 52 -4.50 -20.01 -4.89
N GLY A 53 -3.86 -21.12 -5.31
CA GLY A 53 -4.27 -21.88 -6.50
C GLY A 53 -4.01 -21.16 -7.83
N HIS A 54 -3.17 -20.13 -7.85
CA HIS A 54 -2.86 -19.33 -9.04
C HIS A 54 -1.44 -19.62 -9.52
N ALA A 55 -1.31 -20.44 -10.57
CA ALA A 55 -0.04 -20.91 -11.11
C ALA A 55 0.71 -19.90 -12.01
N ASP A 56 0.04 -18.84 -12.48
CA ASP A 56 0.58 -17.86 -13.44
C ASP A 56 1.29 -16.65 -12.78
N LEU A 57 1.73 -16.76 -11.53
CA LEU A 57 2.43 -15.67 -10.86
C LEU A 57 3.91 -15.62 -11.28
N GLU A 58 4.32 -14.54 -11.93
CA GLU A 58 5.72 -14.28 -12.28
C GLU A 58 6.56 -13.93 -11.05
N LEU A 59 7.90 -14.01 -11.14
CA LEU A 59 8.80 -13.63 -10.04
C LEU A 59 8.75 -12.12 -9.72
N ASP A 60 8.43 -11.29 -10.70
CA ASP A 60 8.35 -9.82 -10.53
C ASP A 60 7.14 -9.35 -9.71
N VAL A 61 6.24 -10.28 -9.40
CA VAL A 61 5.16 -10.10 -8.44
C VAL A 61 5.70 -9.67 -7.07
N VAL A 62 6.91 -10.09 -6.68
CA VAL A 62 7.59 -9.64 -5.46
C VAL A 62 8.44 -8.40 -5.73
N ARG A 63 7.82 -7.22 -5.59
CA ARG A 63 8.44 -5.91 -5.84
C ARG A 63 9.62 -5.62 -4.92
N SER A 64 9.48 -5.89 -3.62
CA SER A 64 10.56 -5.59 -2.66
C SER A 64 10.54 -6.49 -1.45
N LEU A 65 11.72 -6.83 -0.96
CA LEU A 65 11.96 -7.45 0.34
C LEU A 65 12.73 -6.44 1.20
N ARG A 66 12.16 -6.04 2.33
CA ARG A 66 12.77 -5.10 3.27
C ARG A 66 13.04 -5.80 4.59
N LYS A 67 14.21 -5.56 5.15
CA LYS A 67 14.53 -5.96 6.53
C LYS A 67 13.79 -5.04 7.49
N ALA A 68 12.99 -5.62 8.37
CA ALA A 68 12.44 -4.94 9.53
C ALA A 68 13.40 -5.11 10.74
N TYR A 69 12.96 -4.66 11.92
CA TYR A 69 13.72 -4.80 13.15
C TYR A 69 13.75 -6.27 13.61
N ALA A 70 14.85 -6.71 14.22
CA ALA A 70 15.02 -8.05 14.81
C ALA A 70 15.02 -9.25 13.83
N GLY A 71 15.57 -9.09 12.62
CA GLY A 71 15.79 -10.22 11.69
C GLY A 71 14.54 -10.65 10.91
N ILE A 72 13.42 -9.95 11.08
CA ILE A 72 12.17 -10.21 10.36
C ILE A 72 12.20 -9.50 9.00
N LEU A 73 11.74 -10.17 7.95
CA LEU A 73 11.54 -9.57 6.63
C LEU A 73 10.09 -9.11 6.42
N THR A 74 9.92 -8.12 5.56
CA THR A 74 8.62 -7.66 5.06
C THR A 74 8.69 -7.63 3.54
N ALA A 75 7.76 -8.32 2.88
CA ALA A 75 7.67 -8.34 1.42
C ALA A 75 6.50 -7.49 0.94
N VAL A 76 6.71 -6.75 -0.15
CA VAL A 76 5.65 -6.08 -0.89
C VAL A 76 5.43 -6.86 -2.17
N VAL A 77 4.20 -7.31 -2.37
CA VAL A 77 3.80 -8.19 -3.46
C VAL A 77 2.64 -7.54 -4.22
N ALA A 78 2.72 -7.47 -5.55
CA ALA A 78 1.66 -6.94 -6.40
C ALA A 78 0.93 -8.08 -7.11
N LEU A 79 -0.33 -8.31 -6.74
CA LEU A 79 -1.14 -9.42 -7.22
C LEU A 79 -2.40 -8.88 -7.91
N PRO A 80 -3.01 -9.66 -8.83
CA PRO A 80 -4.32 -9.33 -9.37
C PRO A 80 -5.38 -9.21 -8.26
N ASP A 81 -6.34 -8.30 -8.42
CA ASP A 81 -7.33 -7.99 -7.36
C ASP A 81 -8.13 -9.21 -6.88
N GLU A 82 -8.44 -10.15 -7.77
CA GLU A 82 -9.10 -11.43 -7.45
C GLU A 82 -8.30 -12.23 -6.42
N VAL A 83 -6.98 -12.34 -6.63
CA VAL A 83 -6.04 -13.05 -5.78
C VAL A 83 -5.85 -12.32 -4.45
N VAL A 84 -5.81 -10.98 -4.50
CA VAL A 84 -5.69 -10.13 -3.31
C VAL A 84 -6.91 -10.30 -2.40
N ALA A 85 -8.12 -10.34 -2.95
CA ALA A 85 -9.33 -10.54 -2.17
C ALA A 85 -9.33 -11.88 -1.43
N GLN A 86 -8.83 -12.95 -2.06
CA GLN A 86 -8.66 -14.26 -1.42
C GLN A 86 -7.57 -14.23 -0.34
N ALA A 87 -6.42 -13.64 -0.65
CA ALA A 87 -5.31 -13.51 0.29
C ALA A 87 -5.68 -12.72 1.55
N ILE A 88 -6.48 -11.66 1.40
CA ILE A 88 -7.00 -10.87 2.53
C ILE A 88 -8.01 -11.67 3.35
N LYS A 89 -8.87 -12.48 2.72
CA LYS A 89 -9.82 -13.35 3.43
C LYS A 89 -9.12 -14.43 4.26
N LEU A 90 -8.03 -14.99 3.74
CA LEU A 90 -7.16 -15.92 4.49
C LEU A 90 -6.47 -15.20 5.67
N GLY A 91 -6.01 -13.97 5.45
CA GLY A 91 -5.41 -13.10 6.48
C GLY A 91 -3.98 -13.50 6.88
N ASN A 92 -3.63 -14.77 6.77
CA ASN A 92 -2.29 -15.30 6.94
C ASN A 92 -1.91 -16.27 5.80
N ILE A 93 -0.62 -16.40 5.57
CA ILE A 93 -0.05 -17.33 4.60
C ILE A 93 1.14 -18.03 5.22
N ARG A 94 1.24 -19.34 5.02
CA ARG A 94 2.41 -20.09 5.49
C ARG A 94 3.52 -20.01 4.45
N ILE A 95 4.69 -19.51 4.84
CA ILE A 95 5.87 -19.44 3.95
C ILE A 95 7.00 -20.20 4.65
N GLY A 96 7.39 -21.33 4.08
CA GLY A 96 8.23 -22.31 4.77
C GLY A 96 7.56 -22.80 6.06
N TRP A 97 8.21 -22.57 7.20
CA TRP A 97 7.74 -22.98 8.52
C TRP A 97 7.02 -21.87 9.30
N VAL A 98 6.94 -20.65 8.76
CA VAL A 98 6.44 -19.48 9.47
C VAL A 98 5.07 -19.06 8.93
N SER A 99 4.16 -18.68 9.83
CA SER A 99 2.88 -18.07 9.48
C SER A 99 3.05 -16.56 9.34
N CYS A 100 2.93 -16.05 8.13
CA CYS A 100 3.14 -14.65 7.78
C CYS A 100 1.80 -13.92 7.69
N ARG A 101 1.72 -12.69 8.19
CA ARG A 101 0.48 -11.88 8.16
C ARG A 101 0.38 -11.10 6.86
N ILE A 102 -0.78 -11.14 6.22
CA ILE A 102 -1.07 -10.37 5.01
C ILE A 102 -1.82 -9.09 5.37
N ARG A 103 -1.39 -7.97 4.82
CA ARG A 103 -2.05 -6.66 4.96
C ARG A 103 -2.20 -5.99 3.61
N CYS A 104 -3.39 -5.49 3.30
CA CYS A 104 -3.56 -4.67 2.08
C CYS A 104 -2.87 -3.31 2.24
N ILE A 105 -2.13 -2.88 1.22
CA ILE A 105 -1.52 -1.54 1.18
C ILE A 105 -2.52 -0.51 0.63
N CYS A 106 -3.62 -0.95 0.03
CA CYS A 106 -4.67 -0.09 -0.53
C CYS A 106 -5.12 1.03 0.43
N GLY A 107 -5.33 0.73 1.71
CA GLY A 107 -5.70 1.74 2.72
C GLY A 107 -4.60 2.72 3.14
N ARG A 108 -3.32 2.47 2.79
CA ARG A 108 -2.23 3.41 3.08
C ARG A 108 -2.17 4.54 2.06
N ALA A 109 -2.66 4.31 0.83
CA ALA A 109 -2.86 5.35 -0.15
C ALA A 109 -3.99 6.31 0.28
N GLU A 110 -5.05 5.79 0.93
CA GLU A 110 -6.08 6.62 1.58
C GLU A 110 -5.53 7.44 2.76
N GLN A 111 -4.42 7.03 3.37
CA GLN A 111 -3.71 7.82 4.39
C GLN A 111 -2.78 8.89 3.79
N LEU A 112 -2.63 8.95 2.46
CA LEU A 112 -1.90 10.03 1.83
C LEU A 112 -2.73 11.31 1.96
N ARG A 113 -2.39 12.09 2.98
CA ARG A 113 -2.91 13.45 3.13
C ARG A 113 -2.55 14.27 1.90
N PHE A 114 -3.53 14.96 1.32
CA PHE A 114 -3.22 15.84 0.20
C PHE A 114 -2.51 17.10 0.73
N PHE A 115 -1.36 17.44 0.15
CA PHE A 115 -0.49 18.51 0.65
C PHE A 115 -1.19 19.87 0.74
N ARG A 116 -2.20 20.09 -0.12
CA ARG A 116 -2.93 21.36 -0.18
C ARG A 116 -3.93 21.53 0.95
N CYS A 117 -4.66 20.50 1.35
CA CYS A 117 -5.75 20.63 2.33
C CYS A 117 -5.50 19.88 3.63
N TRP A 118 -4.46 19.03 3.68
CA TRP A 118 -4.08 18.15 4.77
C TRP A 118 -5.13 17.12 5.18
N SER A 119 -6.19 16.95 4.39
CA SER A 119 -7.19 15.90 4.60
C SER A 119 -6.67 14.57 4.05
N PRO A 120 -6.88 13.46 4.77
CA PRO A 120 -6.70 12.13 4.21
C PRO A 120 -7.78 11.82 3.16
N GLY A 121 -7.56 10.75 2.39
CA GLY A 121 -8.60 10.09 1.61
C GLY A 121 -8.82 10.57 0.17
N HIS A 122 -8.14 11.61 -0.31
CA HIS A 122 -8.39 12.10 -1.67
C HIS A 122 -7.16 12.50 -2.47
N ILE A 123 -7.30 12.38 -3.80
CA ILE A 123 -6.31 12.78 -4.80
C ILE A 123 -6.49 14.24 -5.23
N ALA A 124 -5.43 14.84 -5.80
CA ALA A 124 -5.40 16.24 -6.22
C ALA A 124 -6.61 16.68 -7.06
N ALA A 125 -7.02 15.83 -8.01
CA ALA A 125 -8.14 16.09 -8.91
C ALA A 125 -9.51 16.19 -8.20
N ARG A 126 -9.64 15.62 -6.99
CA ARG A 126 -10.87 15.61 -6.19
C ARG A 126 -10.78 16.49 -4.94
N CYS A 127 -9.70 17.27 -4.79
CA CYS A 127 -9.53 18.18 -3.66
C CYS A 127 -10.48 19.38 -3.76
N LYS A 128 -11.53 19.39 -2.92
CA LYS A 128 -12.41 20.56 -2.69
C LYS A 128 -12.05 21.33 -1.42
N GLY A 129 -10.94 20.98 -0.77
CA GLY A 129 -10.50 21.59 0.48
C GLY A 129 -9.85 22.97 0.31
N PRO A 130 -9.77 23.76 1.40
CA PRO A 130 -9.04 25.03 1.41
C PRO A 130 -7.54 24.79 1.24
N ASP A 131 -6.85 25.80 0.68
CA ASP A 131 -5.41 25.77 0.51
C ASP A 131 -4.69 26.11 1.83
N ARG A 132 -3.84 25.19 2.28
CA ARG A 132 -3.04 25.20 3.51
C ARG A 132 -1.57 24.91 3.22
N THR A 133 -1.09 25.25 2.02
CA THR A 133 0.32 25.08 1.63
C THR A 133 1.28 26.01 2.36
N GLY A 134 0.82 27.19 2.80
CA GLY A 134 1.61 28.19 3.53
C GLY A 134 1.98 27.85 4.98
N PRO A 135 1.01 27.49 5.86
CA PRO A 135 1.29 27.29 7.28
C PRO A 135 2.14 26.04 7.57
N CYS A 136 2.90 26.08 8.68
CA CYS A 136 3.64 24.94 9.19
C CYS A 136 2.72 23.77 9.49
N TYR A 137 3.03 22.59 8.95
CA TYR A 137 2.24 21.37 9.19
C TYR A 137 2.16 20.95 10.67
N CYS A 138 3.18 21.29 11.47
CA CYS A 138 3.21 20.92 12.88
C CYS A 138 2.32 21.84 13.72
N CYS A 139 2.46 23.17 13.61
CA CYS A 139 1.80 24.14 14.49
C CYS A 139 0.72 25.00 13.82
N ALA A 140 0.46 24.78 12.53
CA ALA A 140 -0.50 25.54 11.71
C ALA A 140 -0.25 27.06 11.64
N LYS A 141 1.00 27.52 11.86
CA LYS A 141 1.42 28.93 11.78
C LYS A 141 2.41 29.14 10.63
N GLU A 142 2.37 30.30 9.98
CA GLU A 142 3.12 30.58 8.74
C GLU A 142 4.62 30.94 8.94
N VAL A 143 5.15 30.80 10.15
CA VAL A 143 6.45 31.40 10.50
C VAL A 143 7.64 30.48 10.20
N HIS A 144 7.43 29.20 9.84
CA HIS A 144 8.53 28.26 9.61
C HIS A 144 8.11 26.95 8.92
N GLN A 145 9.09 26.21 8.40
CA GLN A 145 8.89 24.85 7.90
C GLN A 145 8.80 23.84 9.05
N ALA A 146 8.11 22.72 8.83
CA ALA A 146 7.91 21.69 9.85
C ALA A 146 9.22 21.09 10.40
N LYS A 147 10.32 21.15 9.63
CA LYS A 147 11.64 20.68 10.07
C LYS A 147 12.24 21.51 11.22
N ASP A 148 11.95 22.81 11.24
CA ASP A 148 12.50 23.77 12.22
C ASP A 148 11.47 24.16 13.29
N CYS A 149 10.33 23.45 13.35
CA CYS A 149 9.26 23.74 14.29
C CYS A 149 9.62 23.29 15.71
N LYS A 150 9.75 24.24 16.63
CA LYS A 150 9.86 23.99 18.08
C LYS A 150 8.53 24.13 18.82
N ALA A 151 7.47 24.56 18.14
CA ALA A 151 6.14 24.73 18.73
C ALA A 151 5.44 23.37 18.92
N PRO A 152 4.53 23.24 19.91
CA PRO A 152 3.74 22.03 20.10
C PRO A 152 2.86 21.75 18.86
N PRO A 153 2.57 20.48 18.56
CA PRO A 153 1.75 20.13 17.43
C PRO A 153 0.30 20.59 17.64
N THR A 154 -0.27 21.27 16.66
CA THR A 154 -1.65 21.77 16.70
C THR A 154 -2.45 21.22 15.52
N CYS A 155 -3.60 20.62 15.81
CA CYS A 155 -4.49 20.07 14.80
C CYS A 155 -5.43 21.13 14.24
N VAL A 156 -5.40 21.39 12.93
CA VAL A 156 -6.33 22.33 12.28
C VAL A 156 -7.77 21.83 12.25
N PHE A 157 -7.99 20.52 12.33
CA PHE A 157 -9.33 19.93 12.28
C PHE A 157 -10.01 19.88 13.65
N CYS A 158 -9.21 19.71 14.72
CA CYS A 158 -9.71 19.60 16.10
C CYS A 158 -9.63 20.93 16.85
N ARG A 159 -9.17 22.00 16.19
CA ARG A 159 -9.12 23.36 16.75
C ARG A 159 -10.53 23.78 17.17
N GLY A 160 -10.69 24.11 18.46
CA GLY A 160 -11.98 24.49 19.05
C GLY A 160 -12.81 23.32 19.61
N GLN A 161 -12.33 22.07 19.49
CA GLN A 161 -12.99 20.88 20.08
C GLN A 161 -12.29 20.36 21.35
N GLY A 162 -11.30 21.09 21.87
CA GLY A 162 -10.64 20.80 23.16
C GLY A 162 -9.57 19.71 23.14
N SER A 163 -9.22 19.17 21.97
CA SER A 163 -8.13 18.21 21.78
C SER A 163 -7.32 18.56 20.53
N ASP A 164 -6.66 19.71 20.55
CA ASP A 164 -5.83 20.19 19.45
C ASP A 164 -4.34 19.89 19.61
N ASP A 165 -3.92 19.30 20.74
CA ASP A 165 -2.53 18.90 21.06
C ASP A 165 -2.03 17.66 20.28
N HIS A 166 -2.21 17.66 18.96
CA HIS A 166 -1.71 16.62 18.07
C HIS A 166 -1.58 17.11 16.62
N THR A 167 -0.84 16.38 15.81
CA THR A 167 -0.67 16.72 14.39
C THR A 167 -1.88 16.31 13.56
N SER A 168 -2.30 17.18 12.64
CA SER A 168 -3.46 16.96 11.76
C SER A 168 -3.36 15.65 10.95
N GLY A 169 -4.29 14.71 11.15
CA GLY A 169 -4.26 13.40 10.50
C GLY A 169 -3.34 12.36 11.17
N GLY A 170 -2.80 12.66 12.35
CA GLY A 170 -2.18 11.66 13.22
C GLY A 170 -3.24 10.74 13.86
N PRO A 171 -2.84 9.65 14.55
CA PRO A 171 -3.78 8.65 15.09
C PRO A 171 -4.76 9.21 16.13
N ARG A 172 -4.44 10.34 16.77
CA ARG A 172 -5.30 11.04 17.75
C ARG A 172 -6.28 12.01 17.10
N CYS A 173 -6.19 12.22 15.77
CA CYS A 173 -7.07 13.12 15.04
C CYS A 173 -8.41 12.47 14.77
N LEU A 174 -9.49 13.21 15.02
CA LEU A 174 -10.86 12.77 14.72
C LEU A 174 -11.05 12.40 13.24
N ARG A 175 -10.27 13.03 12.34
CA ARG A 175 -10.30 12.74 10.89
C ARG A 175 -9.33 11.65 10.43
N ALA A 176 -8.63 10.97 11.34
CA ALA A 176 -7.60 9.99 10.98
C ALA A 176 -8.14 8.75 10.23
N GLY A 177 -9.45 8.51 10.26
CA GLY A 177 -10.12 7.42 9.55
C GLY A 177 -11.24 7.88 8.60
N GLU A 178 -11.43 9.19 8.40
CA GLU A 178 -12.44 9.69 7.46
C GLU A 178 -11.87 9.67 6.03
N THR A 179 -12.26 8.69 5.25
CA THR A 179 -12.11 8.69 3.78
C THR A 179 -13.29 9.45 3.18
N LEU A 180 -13.04 10.59 2.54
CA LEU A 180 -14.03 11.39 1.80
C LEU A 180 -14.14 10.97 0.34
#